data_AF-A0A3B6VSY7-F1
#
_entry.id   AF-A0A3B6VSY7-F1
#
_cell.length_a   1.000
_cell.length_b   1.000
_cell.length_c   1.000
_cell.angle_alpha   90.00
_cell.angle_beta   90.00
_cell.angle_gamma   90.00
#
_symmetry.space_group_name_H-M   'P 1'
#
loop_
_entity.id
_entity.type
_entity.pdbx_description
1 polymer ?
#
loop_
_entity_poly.entity_id
_entity_poly.type
_entity_poly.pdbx_seq_one_letter_code
_entity_poly.pdbx_strand_id
1 'polypeptide(L)'
;MQNYEKKIIDKIIWWIPFRSLRDFIRLLAYNIIEINKIKDETKSIKSDLTILENYLAKNNYKIINYNKIYQYDYIISIGENCFCAQMLKENNLRQFSSPFDWLTPGPEWSINNVINNLKIIINKFDNFFSKEDFHYLAKSTNNNVSYANSKNLLHFYHDFIESKDFNDEYIRLKEKYDRRINRLIDLLSSKNNKILLVYIESNLLNSGIFDIKEIFNLLKQIRMIYNNDNIYILYIKHNFSFENDIIFKNFNDDIHLYELNNSDENWNLSIHNTNKILSNYKVTNNI
;
A
#
# COMPACT_ATOMS: atom_id res chain seq x y z
N MET A 1 -31.72 34.47 -14.14
CA MET A 1 -31.49 34.59 -15.60
C MET A 1 -32.43 33.74 -16.44
N GLN A 2 -32.64 32.44 -16.16
CA GLN A 2 -33.51 31.54 -16.96
C GLN A 2 -34.90 32.10 -17.33
N ASN A 3 -35.55 32.77 -16.37
CA ASN A 3 -36.91 33.28 -16.58
C ASN A 3 -36.95 34.54 -17.47
N TYR A 4 -35.81 35.19 -17.71
CA TYR A 4 -35.70 36.37 -18.55
C TYR A 4 -35.40 36.00 -20.01
N GLU A 5 -34.46 35.08 -20.23
CA GLU A 5 -34.12 34.57 -21.57
C GLU A 5 -35.29 33.79 -22.19
N LYS A 6 -35.98 32.95 -21.41
CA LYS A 6 -37.19 32.25 -21.86
C LYS A 6 -38.30 33.26 -22.25
N LYS A 7 -38.46 34.34 -21.47
CA LYS A 7 -39.40 35.44 -21.81
C LYS A 7 -39.03 36.20 -23.09
N ILE A 8 -37.75 36.38 -23.38
CA ILE A 8 -37.31 37.02 -24.63
C ILE A 8 -37.59 36.10 -25.83
N ILE A 9 -37.26 34.82 -25.71
CA ILE A 9 -37.56 33.81 -26.73
C ILE A 9 -39.06 33.75 -27.01
N ASP A 10 -39.89 33.71 -25.98
CA ASP A 10 -41.34 33.70 -26.14
C ASP A 10 -41.84 34.94 -26.90
N LYS A 11 -41.29 36.12 -26.63
CA LYS A 11 -41.62 37.36 -27.35
C LYS A 11 -41.20 37.32 -28.82
N ILE A 12 -40.03 36.77 -29.13
CA ILE A 12 -39.51 36.69 -30.51
C ILE A 12 -40.32 35.69 -31.33
N ILE A 13 -40.56 34.50 -30.78
CA ILE A 13 -41.21 33.42 -31.51
C ILE A 13 -42.73 33.65 -31.61
N TRP A 14 -43.32 34.55 -30.80
CA TRP A 14 -44.74 34.90 -30.88
C TRP A 14 -45.15 35.43 -32.27
N TRP A 15 -44.24 36.08 -33.00
CA TRP A 15 -44.46 36.62 -34.34
C TRP A 15 -44.46 35.57 -35.46
N ILE A 16 -44.18 34.29 -35.14
CA ILE A 16 -44.24 33.20 -36.12
C ILE A 16 -45.71 32.78 -36.31
N PRO A 17 -46.29 32.96 -37.52
CA PRO A 17 -47.72 32.80 -37.74
C PRO A 17 -48.19 31.34 -37.71
N PHE A 18 -47.30 30.38 -38.01
CA PHE A 18 -47.61 28.96 -37.98
C PHE A 18 -47.36 28.38 -36.59
N ARG A 19 -48.44 27.96 -35.91
CA ARG A 19 -48.38 27.42 -34.54
C ARG A 19 -47.42 26.25 -34.37
N SER A 20 -47.44 25.27 -35.28
CA SER A 20 -46.57 24.09 -35.23
C SER A 20 -45.10 24.46 -35.35
N LEU A 21 -44.76 25.37 -36.26
CA LEU A 21 -43.40 25.87 -36.45
C LEU A 21 -42.93 26.70 -35.24
N ARG A 22 -43.81 27.55 -34.69
CA ARG A 22 -43.57 28.33 -33.47
C ARG A 22 -43.25 27.43 -32.28
N ASP A 23 -44.05 26.40 -32.06
CA ASP A 23 -43.88 25.49 -30.92
C ASP A 23 -42.60 24.65 -31.06
N PHE A 24 -42.27 24.23 -32.29
CA PHE A 24 -41.00 23.55 -32.60
C PHE A 24 -39.76 24.42 -32.34
N ILE A 25 -39.77 25.67 -32.84
CA ILE A 25 -38.64 26.60 -32.64
C ILE A 25 -38.48 26.96 -31.16
N ARG A 26 -39.58 27.09 -30.41
CA ARG A 26 -39.54 27.34 -28.96
C ARG A 26 -38.86 26.19 -28.22
N LEU A 27 -39.22 24.96 -28.54
CA LEU A 27 -38.61 23.77 -27.95
C LEU A 27 -37.10 23.73 -28.24
N LEU A 28 -36.69 23.97 -29.49
CA LEU A 28 -35.29 24.04 -29.90
C LEU A 28 -34.52 25.11 -29.13
N ALA A 29 -35.07 26.32 -29.03
CA ALA A 29 -34.41 27.44 -28.37
C ALA A 29 -34.25 27.20 -26.86
N TYR A 30 -35.24 26.59 -26.20
CA TYR A 30 -35.15 26.21 -24.79
C TYR A 30 -34.10 25.12 -24.55
N ASN A 31 -34.05 24.11 -25.41
CA ASN A 31 -33.02 23.07 -25.33
C ASN A 31 -31.61 23.65 -25.52
N ILE A 32 -31.43 24.61 -26.44
CA ILE A 32 -30.13 25.27 -26.65
C ILE A 32 -29.67 26.05 -25.41
N ILE A 33 -30.58 26.78 -24.73
CA ILE A 33 -30.24 27.46 -23.46
C ILE A 33 -29.78 26.46 -22.42
N GLU A 34 -30.52 25.37 -22.24
CA GLU A 34 -30.17 24.35 -21.25
C GLU A 34 -28.84 23.68 -21.56
N ILE A 35 -28.56 23.36 -22.83
CA ILE A 35 -27.26 22.82 -23.27
C ILE A 35 -26.12 23.81 -22.98
N ASN A 36 -26.28 25.09 -23.27
CA ASN A 36 -25.25 26.10 -23.01
C ASN A 36 -24.98 26.25 -21.51
N LYS A 37 -26.03 26.20 -20.67
CA LYS A 37 -25.86 26.24 -19.22
C LYS A 37 -25.07 25.04 -18.70
N ILE A 38 -25.40 23.84 -19.18
CA ILE A 38 -24.64 22.61 -18.85
C ILE A 38 -23.18 22.76 -19.28
N LYS A 39 -22.93 23.36 -20.44
CA LYS A 39 -21.57 23.63 -20.94
C LYS A 39 -20.78 24.59 -20.05
N ASP A 40 -21.43 25.61 -19.50
CA ASP A 40 -20.79 26.57 -18.59
C ASP A 40 -20.53 25.94 -17.21
N GLU A 41 -21.50 25.20 -16.67
CA GLU A 41 -21.33 24.44 -15.41
C GLU A 41 -20.19 23.43 -15.53
N THR A 42 -20.11 22.69 -16.64
CA THR A 42 -19.00 21.75 -16.89
C THR A 42 -17.64 22.45 -17.04
N LYS A 43 -17.60 23.66 -17.60
CA LYS A 43 -16.36 24.46 -17.67
C LYS A 43 -15.91 24.92 -16.29
N SER A 44 -16.85 25.33 -15.42
CA SER A 44 -16.56 25.68 -14.02
C SER A 44 -15.98 24.48 -13.27
N ILE A 45 -16.64 23.32 -13.36
CA ILE A 45 -16.17 22.08 -12.70
C ILE A 45 -14.76 21.71 -13.14
N LYS A 46 -14.44 21.82 -14.45
CA LYS A 46 -13.08 21.56 -14.95
C LYS A 46 -12.05 22.52 -14.36
N SER A 47 -12.41 23.80 -14.19
CA SER A 47 -11.55 24.78 -13.54
C SER A 47 -11.30 24.41 -12.08
N ASP A 48 -12.35 24.06 -11.33
CA ASP A 48 -12.26 23.67 -9.93
C ASP A 48 -11.42 22.41 -9.75
N LEU A 49 -11.58 21.42 -10.64
CA LEU A 49 -10.73 20.22 -10.70
C LEU A 49 -9.26 20.58 -10.93
N THR A 50 -8.97 21.49 -11.85
CA THR A 50 -7.59 21.93 -12.11
C THR A 50 -6.96 22.60 -10.89
N ILE A 51 -7.73 23.43 -10.18
CA ILE A 51 -7.29 24.08 -8.93
C ILE A 51 -7.00 23.02 -7.86
N LEU A 52 -7.89 22.04 -7.71
CA LEU A 52 -7.73 20.94 -6.77
C LEU A 52 -6.49 20.09 -7.10
N GLU A 53 -6.32 19.70 -8.35
CA GLU A 53 -5.14 18.95 -8.82
C GLU A 53 -3.83 19.69 -8.50
N ASN A 54 -3.78 21.01 -8.73
CA ASN A 54 -2.62 21.83 -8.40
C ASN A 54 -2.37 21.91 -6.88
N TYR A 55 -3.43 22.06 -6.08
CA TYR A 55 -3.31 22.06 -4.62
C TYR A 55 -2.79 20.72 -4.09
N LEU A 56 -3.32 19.62 -4.62
CA LEU A 56 -2.90 18.27 -4.24
C LEU A 56 -1.44 18.01 -4.66
N ALA A 57 -1.07 18.36 -5.89
CA ALA A 57 0.31 18.26 -6.38
C ALA A 57 1.30 19.05 -5.51
N LYS A 58 0.95 20.29 -5.13
CA LYS A 58 1.76 21.13 -4.25
C LYS A 58 2.01 20.50 -2.88
N ASN A 59 1.04 19.72 -2.38
CA ASN A 59 1.11 19.07 -1.08
C ASN A 59 1.50 17.58 -1.16
N ASN A 60 1.97 17.11 -2.33
CA ASN A 60 2.29 15.69 -2.60
C ASN A 60 1.13 14.71 -2.36
N TYR A 61 -0.11 15.18 -2.37
CA TYR A 61 -1.28 14.33 -2.40
C TYR A 61 -1.57 13.97 -3.85
N LYS A 62 -1.79 12.69 -4.15
CA LYS A 62 -2.43 12.29 -5.42
C LYS A 62 -3.83 11.82 -5.09
N ILE A 63 -4.83 12.26 -5.86
CA ILE A 63 -6.16 11.63 -5.81
C ILE A 63 -5.94 10.14 -6.06
N ILE A 64 -6.43 9.30 -5.14
CA ILE A 64 -6.46 7.85 -5.37
C ILE A 64 -7.29 7.65 -6.62
N ASN A 65 -6.63 7.35 -7.74
CA ASN A 65 -7.33 6.86 -8.90
C ASN A 65 -7.70 5.41 -8.57
N TYR A 66 -8.89 5.22 -8.01
CA TYR A 66 -9.44 3.91 -7.63
C TYR A 66 -9.50 2.90 -8.80
N ASN A 67 -9.22 3.34 -10.03
CA ASN A 67 -9.21 2.50 -11.22
C ASN A 67 -7.79 2.15 -11.74
N LYS A 68 -6.71 2.60 -11.08
CA LYS A 68 -5.34 2.30 -11.53
C LYS A 68 -4.87 0.98 -10.91
N ILE A 69 -4.64 -0.02 -11.75
CA ILE A 69 -4.08 -1.32 -11.36
C ILE A 69 -2.56 -1.29 -11.54
N TYR A 70 -1.82 -1.62 -10.49
CA TYR A 70 -0.37 -1.78 -10.49
C TYR A 70 0.00 -3.25 -10.60
N GLN A 71 0.87 -3.57 -11.56
CA GLN A 71 1.30 -4.94 -11.85
C GLN A 71 2.77 -5.12 -11.50
N TYR A 72 3.06 -6.26 -10.86
CA TYR A 72 4.39 -6.70 -10.43
C TYR A 72 4.54 -8.19 -10.67
N ASP A 73 5.75 -8.63 -11.02
CA ASP A 73 6.07 -10.05 -11.18
C ASP A 73 6.06 -10.76 -9.84
N TYR A 74 6.52 -10.07 -8.79
CA TYR A 74 6.52 -10.59 -7.43
C TYR A 74 6.07 -9.53 -6.43
N ILE A 75 5.20 -9.93 -5.51
CA ILE A 75 4.77 -9.12 -4.36
C ILE A 75 5.19 -9.85 -3.10
N ILE A 76 6.07 -9.23 -2.33
CA ILE A 76 6.81 -9.89 -1.26
C ILE A 76 6.55 -9.17 0.06
N SER A 77 6.10 -9.92 1.07
CA SER A 77 5.98 -9.38 2.42
C SER A 77 7.36 -9.09 3.01
N ILE A 78 7.55 -7.86 3.47
CA ILE A 78 8.63 -7.45 4.37
C ILE A 78 8.06 -6.80 5.63
N GLY A 79 6.79 -7.08 5.93
CA GLY A 79 6.00 -6.33 6.90
C GLY A 79 6.48 -6.46 8.33
N GLU A 80 5.82 -5.68 9.20
CA GLU A 80 6.13 -5.65 10.62
C GLU A 80 5.92 -7.03 11.26
N ASN A 81 4.77 -7.64 10.97
CA ASN A 81 4.39 -8.94 11.50
C ASN A 81 3.65 -9.81 10.48
N CYS A 82 3.15 -10.96 10.94
CA CYS A 82 2.46 -11.95 10.12
C CYS A 82 1.18 -11.43 9.45
N PHE A 83 0.58 -10.33 9.94
CA PHE A 83 -0.58 -9.70 9.32
C PHE A 83 -0.30 -9.32 7.87
N CYS A 84 0.89 -8.79 7.57
CA CYS A 84 1.24 -8.41 6.21
C CYS A 84 1.18 -9.61 5.26
N ALA A 85 1.78 -10.74 5.65
CA ALA A 85 1.74 -11.97 4.86
C ALA A 85 0.31 -12.54 4.72
N GLN A 86 -0.49 -12.46 5.79
CA GLN A 86 -1.89 -12.87 5.76
C GLN A 86 -2.70 -12.02 4.77
N MET A 87 -2.61 -10.69 4.85
CA MET A 87 -3.33 -9.79 3.95
C MET A 87 -2.95 -10.01 2.47
N LEU A 88 -1.66 -10.21 2.19
CA LEU A 88 -1.23 -10.56 0.84
C LEU A 88 -1.77 -11.92 0.38
N LYS A 89 -1.86 -12.91 1.27
CA LYS A 89 -2.45 -14.22 0.96
C LYS A 89 -3.94 -14.10 0.62
N GLU A 90 -4.70 -13.39 1.46
CA GLU A 90 -6.15 -13.22 1.29
C GLU A 90 -6.50 -12.45 0.01
N ASN A 91 -5.61 -11.58 -0.48
CA ASN A 91 -5.77 -10.87 -1.74
C ASN A 91 -5.16 -11.60 -2.96
N ASN A 92 -4.73 -12.86 -2.81
CA ASN A 92 -4.06 -13.64 -3.87
C ASN A 92 -2.78 -12.98 -4.42
N LEU A 93 -2.09 -12.17 -3.61
CA LEU A 93 -0.84 -11.49 -3.97
C LEU A 93 0.40 -12.24 -3.47
N ARG A 94 0.26 -13.11 -2.47
CA ARG A 94 1.38 -13.85 -1.90
C ARG A 94 1.65 -15.13 -2.69
N GLN A 95 2.71 -15.14 -3.49
CA GLN A 95 3.16 -16.34 -4.22
C GLN A 95 3.92 -17.33 -3.32
N PHE A 96 4.52 -16.84 -2.23
CA PHE A 96 5.30 -17.68 -1.33
C PHE A 96 5.55 -17.03 0.03
N SER A 97 6.04 -17.82 1.00
CA SER A 97 6.50 -17.27 2.28
C SER A 97 7.86 -16.60 2.22
N SER A 98 7.93 -15.33 2.58
CA SER A 98 9.18 -14.59 2.69
C SER A 98 9.92 -14.94 4.00
N PRO A 99 11.18 -14.49 4.16
CA PRO A 99 11.89 -14.55 5.43
C PRO A 99 11.23 -13.75 6.57
N PHE A 100 10.31 -12.82 6.28
CA PHE A 100 9.68 -11.95 7.28
C PHE A 100 8.28 -12.41 7.70
N ASP A 101 7.61 -13.26 6.92
CA ASP A 101 6.20 -13.68 7.09
C ASP A 101 5.78 -14.10 8.51
N TRP A 102 6.72 -14.61 9.32
CA TRP A 102 6.43 -15.22 10.64
C TRP A 102 7.16 -14.52 11.78
N LEU A 103 7.75 -13.37 11.49
CA LEU A 103 8.57 -12.61 12.40
C LEU A 103 7.81 -11.37 12.84
N THR A 104 8.02 -10.95 14.07
CA THR A 104 7.44 -9.73 14.65
C THR A 104 8.57 -8.91 15.28
N PRO A 105 8.38 -7.60 15.55
CA PRO A 105 9.31 -6.83 16.36
C PRO A 105 9.60 -7.54 17.68
N GLY A 106 10.89 -7.60 18.06
CA GLY A 106 11.30 -8.15 19.35
C GLY A 106 10.86 -7.28 20.54
N PRO A 107 11.04 -7.79 21.76
CA PRO A 107 10.62 -7.12 22.99
C PRO A 107 11.31 -5.78 23.29
N GLU A 108 12.38 -5.45 22.56
CA GLU A 108 12.87 -4.08 22.43
C GLU A 108 12.06 -3.35 21.34
N TRP A 109 10.75 -3.25 21.61
CA TRP A 109 9.65 -2.90 20.70
C TRP A 109 9.79 -1.55 19.95
N SER A 110 10.81 -0.75 20.23
CA SER A 110 10.96 0.61 19.71
C SER A 110 11.86 0.77 18.47
N ILE A 111 12.56 -0.28 18.02
CA ILE A 111 13.60 -0.14 16.97
C ILE A 111 13.24 -0.88 15.67
N ASN A 112 12.45 -1.95 15.73
CA ASN A 112 12.12 -2.69 14.51
C ASN A 112 10.98 -2.01 13.73
N ASN A 113 11.27 -1.62 12.50
CA ASN A 113 10.37 -0.93 11.60
C ASN A 113 10.75 -1.25 10.13
N VAL A 114 10.11 -0.60 9.17
CA VAL A 114 10.43 -0.77 7.74
C VAL A 114 11.92 -0.52 7.44
N ILE A 115 12.57 0.43 8.12
CA ILE A 115 13.99 0.74 7.95
C ILE A 115 14.86 -0.46 8.36
N ASN A 116 14.56 -1.13 9.49
CA ASN A 116 15.31 -2.30 9.93
C ASN A 116 15.18 -3.46 8.93
N ASN A 117 13.97 -3.77 8.46
CA ASN A 117 13.76 -4.84 7.47
C ASN A 117 14.47 -4.54 6.15
N LEU A 118 14.48 -3.28 5.70
CA LEU A 118 15.26 -2.85 4.53
C LEU A 118 16.78 -2.97 4.77
N LYS A 119 17.28 -2.63 5.96
CA LYS A 119 18.71 -2.80 6.33
C LYS A 119 19.13 -4.27 6.35
N ILE A 120 18.27 -5.17 6.81
CA ILE A 120 18.49 -6.63 6.74
C ILE A 120 18.63 -7.09 5.27
N ILE A 121 17.76 -6.58 4.38
CA ILE A 121 17.83 -6.88 2.94
C ILE A 121 19.11 -6.31 2.32
N ILE A 122 19.49 -5.08 2.65
CA ILE A 122 20.74 -4.44 2.20
C ILE A 122 21.95 -5.29 2.61
N ASN A 123 21.98 -5.78 3.84
CA ASN A 123 23.05 -6.62 4.35
C ASN A 123 22.94 -8.10 3.89
N LYS A 124 22.09 -8.39 2.89
CA LYS A 124 21.88 -9.73 2.34
C LYS A 124 21.62 -10.82 3.40
N PHE A 125 20.90 -10.45 4.47
CA PHE A 125 20.59 -11.36 5.58
C PHE A 125 21.85 -11.96 6.24
N ASP A 126 22.98 -11.26 6.21
CA ASP A 126 24.20 -11.72 6.87
C ASP A 126 23.94 -12.03 8.35
N ASN A 127 24.31 -13.25 8.76
CA ASN A 127 24.11 -13.78 10.11
C ASN A 127 22.66 -13.66 10.62
N PHE A 128 21.66 -13.71 9.72
CA PHE A 128 20.26 -13.53 10.08
C PHE A 128 19.71 -14.57 11.06
N PHE A 129 20.30 -15.76 11.10
CA PHE A 129 19.84 -16.89 11.92
C PHE A 129 21.03 -17.58 12.61
N SER A 130 21.92 -16.78 13.21
CA SER A 130 23.01 -17.30 14.03
C SER A 130 22.48 -17.79 15.38
N LYS A 131 23.00 -18.92 15.84
CA LYS A 131 22.45 -19.65 17.00
C LYS A 131 22.66 -18.87 18.30
N GLU A 132 23.82 -18.24 18.42
CA GLU A 132 24.31 -17.51 19.59
C GLU A 132 23.51 -16.24 19.85
N ASP A 133 22.84 -15.71 18.82
CA ASP A 133 22.03 -14.49 18.91
C ASP A 133 20.60 -14.78 19.41
N PHE A 134 20.22 -16.04 19.58
CA PHE A 134 18.87 -16.43 20.03
C PHE A 134 18.73 -16.47 21.55
N HIS A 135 17.70 -15.80 22.06
CA HIS A 135 17.32 -15.80 23.46
C HIS A 135 15.88 -16.25 23.63
N TYR A 136 15.67 -17.25 24.49
CA TYR A 136 14.34 -17.69 24.88
C TYR A 136 13.60 -16.53 25.55
N LEU A 137 12.35 -16.29 25.15
CA LEU A 137 11.49 -15.30 25.78
C LEU A 137 10.46 -15.97 26.68
N ALA A 138 9.54 -16.73 26.07
CA ALA A 138 8.39 -17.30 26.75
C ALA A 138 7.76 -18.42 25.92
N LYS A 139 6.85 -19.17 26.54
CA LYS A 139 5.91 -20.00 25.79
C LYS A 139 4.97 -19.11 24.97
N SER A 140 4.70 -19.55 23.75
CA SER A 140 3.79 -18.92 22.81
C SER A 140 2.48 -19.71 22.73
N THR A 141 1.61 -19.33 21.80
CA THR A 141 0.38 -20.06 21.50
C THR A 141 0.68 -21.38 20.76
N ASN A 142 -0.25 -22.34 20.86
CA ASN A 142 -0.23 -23.60 20.11
C ASN A 142 1.03 -24.46 20.28
N ASN A 143 1.50 -24.65 21.53
CA ASN A 143 2.70 -25.43 21.86
C ASN A 143 3.99 -24.91 21.19
N ASN A 144 4.05 -23.61 20.88
CA ASN A 144 5.26 -22.98 20.37
C ASN A 144 6.03 -22.27 21.49
N VAL A 145 7.28 -21.95 21.21
CA VAL A 145 8.16 -21.16 22.06
C VAL A 145 8.63 -19.94 21.28
N SER A 146 8.68 -18.82 21.99
CA SER A 146 9.15 -17.55 21.47
C SER A 146 10.64 -17.37 21.70
N TYR A 147 11.37 -17.05 20.64
CA TYR A 147 12.77 -16.64 20.71
C TYR A 147 12.96 -15.26 20.05
N ALA A 148 13.71 -14.38 20.69
CA ALA A 148 14.21 -13.16 20.05
C ALA A 148 15.62 -13.40 19.51
N ASN A 149 15.95 -12.75 18.40
CA ASN A 149 17.31 -12.66 17.90
C ASN A 149 17.86 -11.25 18.16
N SER A 150 18.93 -11.16 18.96
CA SER A 150 19.50 -9.88 19.40
C SER A 150 20.21 -9.10 18.30
N LYS A 151 20.58 -9.75 17.19
CA LYS A 151 21.29 -9.12 16.07
C LYS A 151 20.34 -8.45 15.08
N ASN A 152 19.27 -9.13 14.69
CA ASN A 152 18.30 -8.61 13.72
C ASN A 152 17.07 -7.94 14.38
N LEU A 153 16.95 -8.05 15.71
CA LEU A 153 15.86 -7.51 16.52
C LEU A 153 14.48 -8.08 16.19
N LEU A 154 14.44 -9.27 15.58
CA LEU A 154 13.24 -9.99 15.21
C LEU A 154 12.90 -11.07 16.23
N HIS A 155 11.60 -11.29 16.42
CA HIS A 155 11.05 -12.30 17.29
C HIS A 155 10.33 -13.38 16.49
N PHE A 156 10.72 -14.62 16.77
CA PHE A 156 10.26 -15.85 16.14
C PHE A 156 9.14 -16.45 16.99
N TYR A 157 7.92 -15.92 16.81
CA TYR A 157 6.78 -16.20 17.70
C TYR A 157 6.11 -17.57 17.45
N HIS A 158 6.21 -18.10 16.21
CA HIS A 158 5.48 -19.28 15.75
C HIS A 158 6.35 -20.48 15.34
N ASP A 159 7.67 -20.35 15.45
CA ASP A 159 8.58 -21.22 14.70
C ASP A 159 9.14 -22.40 15.50
N PHE A 160 9.47 -22.16 16.76
CA PHE A 160 10.05 -23.17 17.65
C PHE A 160 8.94 -23.91 18.38
N ILE A 161 9.01 -25.24 18.41
CA ILE A 161 8.02 -26.10 19.08
C ILE A 161 8.50 -26.43 20.50
N GLU A 162 7.63 -26.27 21.50
CA GLU A 162 7.95 -26.44 22.92
C GLU A 162 8.43 -27.85 23.29
N SER A 163 7.85 -28.87 22.68
CA SER A 163 8.16 -30.27 23.00
C SER A 163 9.45 -30.78 22.36
N LYS A 164 10.20 -29.94 21.65
CA LYS A 164 11.40 -30.33 20.90
C LYS A 164 12.65 -29.66 21.43
N ASP A 165 13.79 -30.32 21.20
CA ASP A 165 15.11 -29.76 21.52
C ASP A 165 15.40 -28.53 20.66
N PHE A 166 15.99 -27.51 21.28
CA PHE A 166 16.33 -26.26 20.60
C PHE A 166 17.33 -26.47 19.45
N ASN A 167 18.31 -27.37 19.59
CA ASN A 167 19.33 -27.57 18.56
C ASN A 167 18.74 -28.20 17.30
N ASP A 168 17.86 -29.19 17.47
CA ASP A 168 17.18 -29.86 16.38
C ASP A 168 16.26 -28.89 15.63
N GLU A 169 15.48 -28.10 16.38
CA GLU A 169 14.61 -27.07 15.80
C GLU A 169 15.42 -25.96 15.14
N TYR A 170 16.56 -25.55 15.72
CA TYR A 170 17.47 -24.58 15.14
C TYR A 170 17.97 -25.03 13.76
N ILE A 171 18.45 -26.27 13.61
CA ILE A 171 18.93 -26.80 12.32
C ILE A 171 17.80 -26.76 11.29
N ARG A 172 16.62 -27.29 11.64
CA ARG A 172 15.44 -27.31 10.78
C ARG A 172 15.02 -25.91 10.34
N LEU A 173 15.00 -24.96 11.28
CA LEU A 173 14.59 -23.58 11.02
C LEU A 173 15.64 -22.82 10.23
N LYS A 174 16.94 -23.05 10.47
CA LYS A 174 18.05 -22.47 9.70
C LYS A 174 17.90 -22.85 8.22
N GLU A 175 17.73 -24.13 7.92
CA GLU A 175 17.51 -24.60 6.54
C GLU A 175 16.26 -23.98 5.91
N LYS A 176 15.17 -23.86 6.67
CA LYS A 176 13.93 -23.21 6.22
C LYS A 176 14.18 -21.75 5.85
N TYR A 177 14.86 -20.99 6.71
CA TYR A 177 15.13 -19.57 6.49
C TYR A 177 16.15 -19.36 5.37
N ASP A 178 17.21 -20.16 5.29
CA ASP A 178 18.21 -20.08 4.22
C ASP A 178 17.58 -20.26 2.85
N ARG A 179 16.70 -21.25 2.69
CA ARG A 179 15.96 -21.44 1.44
C ARG A 179 15.08 -20.24 1.08
N ARG A 180 14.41 -19.63 2.07
CA ARG A 180 13.55 -18.44 1.86
C ARG A 180 14.38 -17.21 1.50
N ILE A 181 15.51 -17.03 2.18
CA ILE A 181 16.47 -15.94 1.98
C ILE A 181 17.09 -16.06 0.58
N ASN A 182 17.62 -17.23 0.22
CA ASN A 182 18.25 -17.47 -1.07
C ASN A 182 17.27 -17.17 -2.21
N ARG A 183 16.04 -17.68 -2.12
CA ARG A 183 15.02 -17.35 -3.12
C ARG A 183 14.73 -15.85 -3.19
N LEU A 184 14.62 -15.16 -2.07
CA LEU A 184 14.40 -13.71 -2.07
C LEU A 184 15.57 -12.98 -2.75
N ILE A 185 16.80 -13.34 -2.40
CA ILE A 185 18.03 -12.79 -3.01
C ILE A 185 18.05 -13.05 -4.53
N ASP A 186 17.72 -14.26 -4.97
CA ASP A 186 17.66 -14.62 -6.38
C ASP A 186 16.64 -13.78 -7.14
N LEU A 187 15.46 -13.59 -6.55
CA LEU A 187 14.41 -12.76 -7.14
C LEU A 187 14.85 -11.31 -7.24
N LEU A 188 15.40 -10.74 -6.17
CA LEU A 188 15.89 -9.36 -6.15
C LEU A 188 17.02 -9.14 -7.16
N SER A 189 17.89 -10.13 -7.34
CA SER A 189 19.05 -10.06 -8.25
C SER A 189 18.70 -10.20 -9.74
N SER A 190 17.47 -10.60 -10.07
CA SER A 190 17.02 -10.72 -11.45
C SER A 190 16.53 -9.38 -12.00
N LYS A 191 17.28 -8.81 -12.94
CA LYS A 191 16.99 -7.50 -13.58
C LYS A 191 15.60 -7.39 -14.22
N ASN A 192 15.06 -8.51 -14.67
CA ASN A 192 13.77 -8.55 -15.36
C ASN A 192 12.60 -8.63 -14.38
N ASN A 193 12.86 -8.94 -13.10
CA ASN A 193 11.80 -9.05 -12.12
C ASN A 193 11.39 -7.65 -11.64
N LYS A 194 10.13 -7.31 -11.86
CA LYS A 194 9.48 -6.16 -11.25
C LYS A 194 8.89 -6.55 -9.90
N ILE A 195 9.46 -6.04 -8.81
CA ILE A 195 9.20 -6.52 -7.44
C ILE A 195 8.58 -5.41 -6.61
N LEU A 196 7.50 -5.73 -5.90
CA LEU A 196 6.94 -4.89 -4.86
C LEU A 196 7.24 -5.49 -3.48
N LEU A 197 8.02 -4.76 -2.68
CA LEU A 197 8.20 -5.05 -1.26
C LEU A 197 7.06 -4.39 -0.48
N VAL A 198 6.32 -5.17 0.31
CA VAL A 198 5.15 -4.69 1.04
C VAL A 198 5.41 -4.67 2.53
N TYR A 199 5.27 -3.49 3.13
CA TYR A 199 5.30 -3.27 4.55
C TYR A 199 3.93 -2.76 5.04
N ILE A 200 3.31 -3.48 5.96
CA ILE A 200 2.08 -3.05 6.63
C ILE A 200 2.41 -2.91 8.11
N GLU A 201 2.20 -1.71 8.65
CA GLU A 201 2.31 -1.45 10.08
C GLU A 201 1.14 -2.04 10.84
N SER A 202 1.43 -2.62 11.99
CA SER A 202 0.42 -3.02 12.96
C SER A 202 0.12 -1.87 13.92
N ASN A 203 -1.09 -1.84 14.50
CA ASN A 203 -1.49 -0.86 15.50
C ASN A 203 -0.62 -0.85 16.77
N LEU A 204 0.18 -1.90 16.95
CA LEU A 204 0.90 -2.14 18.19
C LEU A 204 1.99 -1.10 18.45
N LEU A 205 2.44 -0.38 17.42
CA LEU A 205 3.61 0.51 17.50
C LEU A 205 3.29 1.97 17.20
N ASN A 206 3.00 2.72 18.26
CA ASN A 206 3.01 4.17 18.23
C ASN A 206 4.44 4.66 18.57
N SER A 207 5.30 4.94 17.57
CA SER A 207 6.50 5.85 17.69
C SER A 207 7.62 5.69 16.64
N GLY A 208 7.46 4.91 15.57
CA GLY A 208 8.51 4.87 14.53
C GLY A 208 8.75 6.24 13.90
N ILE A 209 9.99 6.72 13.85
CA ILE A 209 10.38 7.89 13.05
C ILE A 209 10.15 7.53 11.59
N PHE A 210 9.06 8.03 11.01
CA PHE A 210 8.82 7.94 9.58
C PHE A 210 9.68 8.98 8.87
N ASP A 211 10.76 8.54 8.24
CA ASP A 211 11.54 9.37 7.31
C ASP A 211 11.49 8.79 5.90
N ILE A 212 10.65 9.37 5.05
CA ILE A 212 10.55 8.99 3.63
C ILE A 212 11.87 9.14 2.88
N LYS A 213 12.75 10.08 3.28
CA LYS A 213 14.06 10.27 2.64
C LYS A 213 14.98 9.10 2.97
N GLU A 214 14.96 8.60 4.21
CA GLU A 214 15.71 7.40 4.58
C GLU A 214 15.21 6.19 3.79
N ILE A 215 13.91 5.96 3.72
CA ILE A 215 13.32 4.85 2.94
C ILE A 215 13.74 4.94 1.46
N PHE A 216 13.70 6.14 0.87
CA PHE A 216 14.12 6.34 -0.51
C PHE A 216 15.61 6.05 -0.73
N ASN A 217 16.47 6.45 0.21
CA ASN A 217 17.90 6.14 0.17
C ASN A 217 18.17 4.64 0.32
N LEU A 218 17.46 3.95 1.20
CA LEU A 218 17.57 2.50 1.39
C LEU A 218 17.09 1.75 0.14
N LEU A 219 15.99 2.19 -0.49
CA LEU A 219 15.51 1.62 -1.74
C LEU A 219 16.57 1.74 -2.85
N LYS A 220 17.21 2.91 -2.99
CA LYS A 220 18.33 3.08 -3.93
C LYS A 220 19.48 2.13 -3.64
N GLN A 221 19.86 1.96 -2.38
CA GLN A 221 20.91 1.01 -2.00
C GLN A 221 20.54 -0.43 -2.35
N ILE A 222 19.30 -0.85 -2.09
CA ILE A 222 18.79 -2.17 -2.50
C ILE A 222 18.92 -2.34 -4.01
N ARG A 223 18.41 -1.39 -4.81
CA ARG A 223 18.50 -1.44 -6.28
C ARG A 223 19.95 -1.57 -6.76
N MET A 224 20.88 -0.86 -6.14
CA MET A 224 22.32 -0.96 -6.44
C MET A 224 22.92 -2.32 -6.06
N ILE A 225 22.67 -2.80 -4.84
CA ILE A 225 23.25 -4.05 -4.29
C ILE A 225 22.79 -5.27 -5.07
N TYR A 226 21.53 -5.27 -5.50
CA TYR A 226 20.93 -6.35 -6.28
C TYR A 226 20.97 -6.09 -7.79
N ASN A 227 21.50 -4.95 -8.22
CA ASN A 227 21.60 -4.54 -9.63
C ASN A 227 20.24 -4.66 -10.34
N ASN A 228 19.16 -4.21 -9.69
CA ASN A 228 17.78 -4.30 -10.19
C ASN A 228 17.02 -3.01 -9.85
N ASP A 229 16.78 -2.17 -10.85
CA ASP A 229 16.07 -0.90 -10.70
C ASP A 229 14.54 -1.07 -10.55
N ASN A 230 14.00 -2.26 -10.85
CA ASN A 230 12.58 -2.56 -10.85
C ASN A 230 12.06 -3.04 -9.49
N ILE A 231 12.65 -2.54 -8.39
CA ILE A 231 12.23 -2.84 -7.01
C ILE A 231 11.47 -1.63 -6.45
N TYR A 232 10.28 -1.85 -5.91
CA TYR A 232 9.35 -0.83 -5.44
C TYR A 232 8.91 -1.12 -4.00
N ILE A 233 8.37 -0.12 -3.30
CA ILE A 233 7.85 -0.28 -1.94
C ILE A 233 6.38 0.11 -1.90
N LEU A 234 5.55 -0.76 -1.32
CA LEU A 234 4.24 -0.42 -0.79
C LEU A 234 4.34 -0.37 0.73
N TYR A 235 4.07 0.80 1.30
CA TYR A 235 4.06 1.01 2.74
C TYR A 235 2.66 1.45 3.16
N ILE A 236 2.01 0.62 3.96
CA ILE A 236 0.75 0.95 4.64
C ILE A 236 1.09 1.30 6.08
N LYS A 237 1.04 2.60 6.38
CA LYS A 237 1.41 3.19 7.66
C LYS A 237 0.16 3.40 8.53
N HIS A 238 0.28 3.06 9.80
CA HIS A 238 -0.75 3.36 10.80
C HIS A 238 -0.71 4.86 11.16
N ASN A 239 -1.89 5.49 11.24
CA ASN A 239 -2.03 6.86 11.71
C ASN A 239 -3.30 7.01 12.57
N PHE A 240 -3.10 7.16 13.88
CA PHE A 240 -4.15 7.31 14.90
C PHE A 240 -5.05 8.54 14.69
N SER A 241 -4.58 9.55 13.95
CA SER A 241 -5.34 10.78 13.72
C SER A 241 -6.44 10.66 12.65
N PHE A 242 -6.56 9.51 11.98
CA PHE A 242 -7.63 9.26 11.01
C PHE A 242 -8.74 8.42 11.65
N GLU A 243 -10.01 8.67 11.33
CA GLU A 243 -11.10 7.80 11.82
C GLU A 243 -11.48 6.76 10.77
N ASN A 244 -11.51 7.14 9.48
CA ASN A 244 -11.86 6.24 8.36
C ASN A 244 -11.18 6.61 7.02
N ASP A 245 -10.34 7.64 7.01
CA ASP A 245 -9.73 8.12 5.78
C ASP A 245 -8.50 7.29 5.38
N ILE A 246 -8.35 7.08 4.07
CA ILE A 246 -7.15 6.51 3.46
C ILE A 246 -6.48 7.63 2.66
N ILE A 247 -5.30 8.04 3.08
CA ILE A 247 -4.47 8.97 2.33
C ILE A 247 -3.46 8.18 1.50
N PHE A 248 -3.38 8.49 0.22
CA PHE A 248 -2.35 7.95 -0.66
C PHE A 248 -1.35 9.02 -1.07
N LYS A 249 -0.07 8.71 -0.87
CA LYS A 249 1.07 9.51 -1.30
C LYS A 249 1.94 8.62 -2.18
N ASN A 250 2.25 9.11 -3.37
CA ASN A 250 3.10 8.40 -4.31
C ASN A 250 4.36 9.23 -4.53
N PHE A 251 5.50 8.65 -4.18
CA PHE A 251 6.81 9.27 -4.32
C PHE A 251 7.52 8.66 -5.53
N ASN A 252 7.61 9.44 -6.61
CA ASN A 252 8.30 9.12 -7.87
C ASN A 252 7.88 7.77 -8.51
N ASP A 253 6.66 7.29 -8.25
CA ASP A 253 6.18 5.96 -8.64
C ASP A 253 7.02 4.78 -8.08
N ASP A 254 8.00 5.07 -7.21
CA ASP A 254 8.91 4.10 -6.57
C ASP A 254 8.37 3.62 -5.23
N ILE A 255 7.73 4.53 -4.48
CA ILE A 255 7.18 4.27 -3.15
C ILE A 255 5.71 4.69 -3.13
N HIS A 256 4.85 3.71 -2.85
CA HIS A 256 3.43 3.89 -2.62
C HIS A 256 3.21 3.90 -1.10
N LEU A 257 2.85 5.05 -0.55
CA LEU A 257 2.54 5.20 0.87
C LEU A 257 1.03 5.39 1.05
N TYR A 258 0.43 4.52 1.85
CA TYR A 258 -0.93 4.70 2.34
C TYR A 258 -0.88 4.99 3.83
N GLU A 259 -1.60 6.01 4.28
CA GLU A 259 -1.80 6.27 5.70
C GLU A 259 -3.27 6.05 6.03
N LEU A 260 -3.53 5.24 7.05
CA LEU A 260 -4.88 4.97 7.54
C LEU A 260 -4.84 4.62 9.03
N ASN A 261 -5.97 4.76 9.70
CA ASN A 261 -6.11 4.23 11.05
C ASN A 261 -6.28 2.71 10.99
N ASN A 262 -5.17 2.03 11.27
CA ASN A 262 -5.07 0.59 11.25
C ASN A 262 -5.25 0.02 12.66
N SER A 263 -6.16 0.57 13.49
CA SER A 263 -6.21 0.19 14.91
C SER A 263 -6.80 -1.20 15.15
N ASP A 264 -6.23 -1.91 16.12
CA ASP A 264 -6.67 -3.26 16.54
C ASP A 264 -8.08 -3.20 17.14
N GLU A 265 -8.46 -2.07 17.75
CA GLU A 265 -9.81 -1.82 18.26
C GLU A 265 -10.87 -1.93 17.15
N ASN A 266 -10.47 -1.74 15.89
CA ASN A 266 -11.29 -1.96 14.71
C ASN A 266 -10.58 -2.84 13.67
N TRP A 267 -10.07 -4.01 14.10
CA TRP A 267 -9.41 -5.01 13.24
C TRP A 267 -10.16 -5.31 11.92
N ASN A 268 -11.50 -5.38 11.95
CA ASN A 268 -12.30 -5.58 10.74
C ASN A 268 -12.22 -4.41 9.75
N LEU A 269 -12.15 -3.17 10.25
CA LEU A 269 -11.98 -1.97 9.43
C LEU A 269 -10.57 -1.91 8.85
N SER A 270 -9.56 -2.26 9.66
CA SER A 270 -8.17 -2.45 9.23
C SER A 270 -8.08 -3.42 8.04
N ILE A 271 -8.69 -4.61 8.18
CA ILE A 271 -8.77 -5.60 7.09
C ILE A 271 -9.50 -5.01 5.88
N HIS A 272 -10.65 -4.38 6.07
CA HIS A 272 -11.44 -3.81 4.98
C HIS A 272 -10.64 -2.76 4.17
N ASN A 273 -10.01 -1.82 4.86
CA ASN A 273 -9.22 -0.75 4.24
C ASN A 273 -7.96 -1.31 3.57
N THR A 274 -7.29 -2.26 4.21
CA THR A 274 -6.12 -2.93 3.63
C THR A 274 -6.49 -3.72 2.38
N ASN A 275 -7.60 -4.46 2.39
CA ASN A 275 -8.15 -5.14 1.19
C ASN A 275 -8.44 -4.13 0.07
N LYS A 276 -9.07 -3.00 0.41
CA LYS A 276 -9.34 -1.94 -0.57
C LYS A 276 -8.05 -1.41 -1.21
N ILE A 277 -6.99 -1.23 -0.44
CA ILE A 277 -5.67 -0.81 -0.95
C ILE A 277 -5.07 -1.90 -1.84
N LEU A 278 -5.00 -3.13 -1.33
CA LEU A 278 -4.37 -4.27 -2.02
C LEU A 278 -5.10 -4.66 -3.30
N SER A 279 -6.39 -4.36 -3.44
CA SER A 279 -7.16 -4.57 -4.68
C SER A 279 -6.61 -3.79 -5.89
N ASN A 280 -5.81 -2.74 -5.66
CA ASN A 280 -5.13 -1.98 -6.71
C ASN A 280 -3.86 -2.68 -7.24
N TYR A 281 -3.48 -3.84 -6.71
CA TYR A 281 -2.23 -4.53 -7.04
C TYR A 281 -2.53 -5.91 -7.63
N LYS A 282 -1.71 -6.34 -8.59
CA LYS A 282 -1.79 -7.68 -9.19
C LYS A 282 -0.41 -8.27 -9.40
N VAL A 283 -0.34 -9.58 -9.20
CA VAL A 283 0.80 -10.41 -9.57
C VAL A 283 0.66 -10.83 -11.03
N THR A 284 1.73 -10.72 -11.82
CA THR A 284 1.75 -11.13 -13.24
C THR A 284 2.31 -12.54 -13.46
N ASN A 285 3.19 -13.02 -12.57
CA ASN A 285 3.73 -14.38 -12.64
C ASN A 285 3.01 -15.30 -11.66
N ASN A 286 2.40 -16.38 -12.15
CA ASN A 286 2.00 -17.48 -11.28
C ASN A 286 3.17 -18.46 -11.21
N ILE A 287 3.76 -18.62 -10.01
CA ILE A 287 4.77 -19.65 -9.72
C ILE A 287 4.07 -20.99 -9.55
#